data_AF-A0A9E3VC37-F1
#
_entry.id   AF-A0A9E3VC37-F1
#
_cell.length_a   1.000
_cell.length_b   1.000
_cell.length_c   1.000
_cell.angle_alpha   90.00
_cell.angle_beta   90.00
_cell.angle_gamma   90.00
#
_symmetry.space_group_name_H-M   'P 1'
#
loop_
_entity.id
_entity.type
_entity.pdbx_description
1 polymer ?
#
loop_
_entity_poly.entity_id
_entity_poly.type
_entity_poly.pdbx_seq_one_letter_code
_entity_poly.pdbx_strand_id
1 'polypeptide(L)'
;MSELSIWLDTYDDLYSDFDPRPYGKRLVSHDFINELKRNMHEISSGPVQLGLFIPEPARKREAESEIITSLQNYFFKNLNVAEHALRKLVQQGIWMGLIGIALLLIATYMVYEAFPGFLATAVTVVLQPAGWFLVWNGLDNIFFESKELKNERSFLGKMQDCSIQFRSLNSATS
;
A
#
# COMPACT_ATOMS: atom_id res chain seq x y z
N MET A 1 -1.09 -2.12 -23.78
CA MET A 1 -1.61 -3.01 -22.73
C MET A 1 -0.44 -3.87 -22.32
N SER A 2 -0.06 -3.81 -21.06
CA SER A 2 1.15 -4.45 -20.57
C SER A 2 0.79 -5.80 -19.96
N GLU A 3 1.47 -6.85 -20.37
CA GLU A 3 1.22 -8.20 -19.87
C GLU A 3 2.18 -8.53 -18.73
N LEU A 4 1.61 -8.99 -17.63
CA LEU A 4 2.30 -9.51 -16.46
C LEU A 4 2.02 -11.01 -16.41
N SER A 5 3.02 -11.83 -16.68
CA SER A 5 2.88 -13.28 -16.76
C SER A 5 3.57 -13.96 -15.58
N ILE A 6 2.86 -14.89 -14.92
CA ILE A 6 3.40 -15.72 -13.83
C ILE A 6 3.13 -17.18 -14.17
N TRP A 7 4.15 -18.01 -13.93
CA TRP A 7 4.07 -19.46 -14.06
C TRP A 7 3.65 -20.07 -12.73
N LEU A 8 2.70 -20.99 -12.78
CA LEU A 8 2.20 -21.73 -11.64
C LEU A 8 2.38 -23.22 -11.92
N ASP A 9 2.97 -23.95 -10.99
CA ASP A 9 2.98 -25.40 -10.99
C ASP A 9 1.58 -25.93 -10.67
N THR A 10 0.92 -25.28 -9.69
CA THR A 10 -0.46 -25.59 -9.30
C THR A 10 -1.21 -24.32 -8.88
N TYR A 11 -2.53 -24.41 -8.70
CA TYR A 11 -3.29 -23.29 -8.13
C TYR A 11 -2.92 -22.98 -6.67
N ASP A 12 -2.26 -23.91 -5.95
CA ASP A 12 -1.87 -23.70 -4.57
C ASP A 12 -0.80 -22.62 -4.43
N ASP A 13 0.02 -22.38 -5.47
CA ASP A 13 1.06 -21.33 -5.51
C ASP A 13 0.50 -19.91 -5.32
N LEU A 14 -0.79 -19.72 -5.60
CA LEU A 14 -1.50 -18.45 -5.40
C LEU A 14 -1.83 -18.17 -3.93
N TYR A 15 -1.73 -19.17 -3.06
CA TYR A 15 -2.30 -19.16 -1.73
C TYR A 15 -1.32 -19.59 -0.65
N SER A 16 -1.67 -19.26 0.60
CA SER A 16 -0.89 -19.69 1.77
C SER A 16 -1.02 -21.20 2.00
N ASP A 17 0.11 -21.89 2.13
CA ASP A 17 0.19 -23.32 2.47
C ASP A 17 -0.46 -23.65 3.83
N PHE A 18 -0.58 -22.67 4.71
CA PHE A 18 -1.18 -22.83 6.03
C PHE A 18 -2.72 -22.70 6.02
N ASP A 19 -3.33 -22.44 4.86
CA ASP A 19 -4.76 -22.21 4.74
C ASP A 19 -5.48 -23.35 4.00
N PRO A 20 -6.18 -24.26 4.71
CA PRO A 20 -6.84 -25.40 4.10
C PRO A 20 -8.18 -25.06 3.42
N ARG A 21 -8.61 -23.80 3.41
CA ARG A 21 -9.92 -23.40 2.86
C ARG A 21 -10.00 -23.62 1.34
N PRO A 22 -11.21 -23.67 0.76
CA PRO A 22 -11.39 -23.66 -0.70
C PRO A 22 -10.89 -22.36 -1.34
N TYR A 23 -10.56 -22.41 -2.63
CA TYR A 23 -9.91 -21.31 -3.38
C TYR A 23 -10.60 -19.94 -3.24
N GLY A 24 -11.93 -19.90 -3.22
CA GLY A 24 -12.71 -18.65 -3.12
C GLY A 24 -12.58 -17.93 -1.77
N LYS A 25 -12.08 -18.63 -0.75
CA LYS A 25 -11.92 -18.10 0.62
C LYS A 25 -10.50 -18.19 1.15
N ARG A 26 -9.60 -18.84 0.41
CA ARG A 26 -8.22 -19.07 0.83
C ARG A 26 -7.43 -17.76 0.80
N LEU A 27 -6.51 -17.63 1.75
CA LEU A 27 -5.62 -16.49 1.89
C LEU A 27 -4.58 -16.50 0.75
N VAL A 28 -4.50 -15.40 0.01
CA VAL A 28 -3.49 -15.21 -1.04
C VAL A 28 -2.09 -15.22 -0.44
N SER A 29 -1.16 -15.92 -1.10
CA SER A 29 0.23 -16.06 -0.63
C SER A 29 0.96 -14.71 -0.64
N HIS A 30 1.79 -14.48 0.37
CA HIS A 30 2.67 -13.31 0.37
C HIS A 30 3.75 -13.43 -0.71
N ASP A 31 4.23 -14.65 -0.98
CA ASP A 31 5.25 -14.90 -2.00
C ASP A 31 4.71 -14.59 -3.40
N PHE A 32 3.48 -15.00 -3.69
CA PHE A 32 2.80 -14.64 -4.94
C PHE A 32 2.67 -13.12 -5.11
N ILE A 33 2.29 -12.40 -4.05
CA ILE A 33 2.16 -10.94 -4.10
C ILE A 33 3.53 -10.26 -4.28
N ASN A 34 4.57 -10.76 -3.63
CA ASN A 34 5.93 -10.25 -3.78
C ASN A 34 6.45 -10.45 -5.21
N GLU A 35 6.16 -11.60 -5.81
CA GLU A 35 6.48 -11.88 -7.21
C GLU A 35 5.77 -10.90 -8.15
N LEU A 36 4.47 -10.66 -7.95
CA LEU A 36 3.72 -9.66 -8.71
C LEU A 36 4.33 -8.26 -8.59
N LYS A 37 4.68 -7.83 -7.36
CA LYS A 37 5.31 -6.52 -7.11
C LYS A 37 6.64 -6.38 -7.83
N ARG A 38 7.50 -7.42 -7.77
CA ARG A 38 8.81 -7.42 -8.41
C ARG A 38 8.68 -7.24 -9.93
N ASN A 39 7.81 -8.03 -10.55
CA ASN A 39 7.59 -7.98 -12.00
C ASN A 39 6.85 -6.70 -12.44
N MET A 40 6.02 -6.12 -11.58
CA MET A 40 5.36 -4.84 -11.87
C MET A 40 6.30 -3.63 -11.96
N HIS A 41 7.47 -3.67 -11.30
CA HIS A 41 8.46 -2.59 -11.40
C HIS A 41 8.98 -2.40 -12.84
N GLU A 42 8.92 -3.46 -13.66
CA GLU A 42 9.36 -3.43 -15.06
C GLU A 42 8.28 -2.82 -15.99
N ILE A 43 7.04 -2.70 -15.52
CA ILE A 43 5.90 -2.22 -16.31
C ILE A 43 5.69 -0.72 -16.10
N SER A 44 6.12 0.07 -17.08
CA SER A 44 6.22 1.54 -16.96
C SER A 44 4.90 2.30 -17.01
N SER A 45 3.85 1.80 -17.70
CA SER A 45 2.53 2.46 -17.72
C SER A 45 1.44 1.63 -18.42
N GLY A 46 0.18 1.95 -18.15
CA GLY A 46 -1.00 1.46 -18.87
C GLY A 46 -1.79 0.35 -18.17
N PRO A 47 -2.91 -0.10 -18.79
CA PRO A 47 -3.71 -1.20 -18.27
C PRO A 47 -2.89 -2.49 -18.25
N VAL A 48 -2.96 -3.19 -17.11
CA VAL A 48 -2.25 -4.44 -16.85
C VAL A 48 -3.18 -5.62 -17.14
N GLN A 49 -2.60 -6.67 -17.72
CA GLN A 49 -3.22 -7.98 -17.81
C GLN A 49 -2.37 -8.99 -17.06
N LEU A 50 -2.97 -9.72 -16.14
CA LEU A 50 -2.32 -10.78 -15.38
C LEU A 50 -2.60 -12.11 -16.07
N GLY A 51 -1.58 -12.64 -16.73
CA GLY A 51 -1.56 -13.99 -17.30
C GLY A 51 -1.05 -15.00 -16.30
N LEU A 52 -1.91 -15.91 -15.86
CA LEU A 52 -1.53 -17.03 -15.00
C LEU A 52 -1.37 -18.28 -15.87
N PHE A 53 -0.13 -18.73 -16.03
CA PHE A 53 0.20 -19.90 -16.83
C PHE A 53 0.17 -21.15 -15.97
N ILE A 54 -0.67 -22.11 -16.33
CA ILE A 54 -0.80 -23.39 -15.64
C ILE A 54 -0.63 -24.54 -16.63
N PRO A 55 0.05 -25.65 -16.26
CA PRO A 55 0.08 -26.86 -17.06
C PRO A 55 -1.33 -27.37 -17.37
N GLU A 56 -1.59 -27.74 -18.64
CA GLU A 56 -2.87 -28.36 -19.06
C GLU A 56 -3.36 -29.50 -18.13
N PRO A 57 -2.53 -30.47 -17.69
CA PRO A 57 -3.02 -31.55 -16.82
C PRO A 57 -3.46 -31.06 -15.43
N ALA A 58 -2.94 -29.91 -14.96
CA ALA A 58 -3.30 -29.32 -13.68
C ALA A 58 -4.47 -28.34 -13.78
N ARG A 59 -4.86 -27.95 -15.01
CA ARG A 59 -5.86 -26.92 -15.27
C ARG A 59 -7.27 -27.39 -14.94
N LYS A 60 -7.94 -26.66 -14.05
CA LYS A 60 -9.34 -26.91 -13.64
C LYS A 60 -10.18 -25.67 -13.93
N ARG A 61 -10.70 -25.57 -15.16
CA ARG A 61 -11.47 -24.40 -15.64
C ARG A 61 -12.65 -24.03 -14.74
N GLU A 62 -13.28 -25.02 -14.11
CA GLU A 62 -14.39 -24.80 -13.17
C GLU A 62 -13.98 -24.00 -11.92
N ALA A 63 -12.72 -24.14 -11.47
CA ALA A 63 -12.19 -23.42 -10.31
C ALA A 63 -11.67 -22.01 -10.64
N GLU A 64 -11.35 -21.74 -11.92
CA GLU A 64 -10.70 -20.49 -12.35
C GLU A 64 -11.56 -19.26 -12.04
N SER A 65 -12.88 -19.35 -12.22
CA SER A 65 -13.80 -18.25 -11.89
C SER A 65 -13.80 -17.92 -10.39
N GLU A 66 -13.76 -18.95 -9.54
CA GLU A 66 -13.68 -18.80 -8.09
C GLU A 66 -12.33 -18.18 -7.67
N ILE A 67 -11.23 -18.60 -8.30
CA ILE A 67 -9.89 -18.06 -8.05
C ILE A 67 -9.79 -16.59 -8.47
N ILE A 68 -10.28 -16.24 -9.66
CA ILE A 68 -10.31 -14.84 -10.14
C ILE A 68 -11.08 -13.97 -9.15
N THR A 69 -12.26 -14.43 -8.72
CA THR A 69 -13.08 -13.72 -7.73
C THR A 69 -12.34 -13.55 -6.41
N SER A 70 -11.63 -14.58 -5.95
CA SER A 70 -10.81 -14.56 -4.73
C SER A 70 -9.69 -13.51 -4.81
N LEU A 71 -8.94 -13.50 -5.93
CA LEU A 71 -7.87 -12.53 -6.16
C LEU A 71 -8.38 -11.09 -6.27
N GLN A 72 -9.46 -10.86 -7.02
CA GLN A 72 -10.09 -9.53 -7.12
C GLN A 72 -10.57 -9.04 -5.76
N ASN A 73 -11.18 -9.92 -4.96
CA ASN A 73 -11.59 -9.59 -3.59
C ASN A 73 -10.39 -9.26 -2.70
N TYR A 74 -9.27 -9.97 -2.85
CA TYR A 74 -8.03 -9.65 -2.16
C TYR A 74 -7.52 -8.25 -2.51
N PHE A 75 -7.40 -7.92 -3.80
CA PHE A 75 -6.90 -6.61 -4.24
C PHE A 75 -7.83 -5.48 -3.80
N PHE A 76 -9.15 -5.65 -3.96
CA PHE A 76 -10.14 -4.67 -3.51
C PHE A 76 -10.06 -4.40 -2.00
N LYS A 77 -10.03 -5.45 -1.17
CA LYS A 77 -9.97 -5.30 0.29
C LYS A 77 -8.68 -4.60 0.72
N ASN A 78 -7.54 -5.05 0.21
CA ASN A 78 -6.26 -4.48 0.57
C ASN A 78 -6.11 -3.05 0.06
N LEU A 79 -6.65 -2.72 -1.12
CA LEU A 79 -6.64 -1.34 -1.61
C LEU A 79 -7.37 -0.42 -0.64
N ASN A 80 -8.58 -0.78 -0.21
CA ASN A 80 -9.34 0.01 0.75
C ASN A 80 -8.58 0.21 2.07
N VAL A 81 -7.93 -0.85 2.58
CA VAL A 81 -7.08 -0.77 3.78
C VAL A 81 -5.91 0.20 3.56
N ALA A 82 -5.20 0.10 2.44
CA ALA A 82 -4.09 1.00 2.09
C ALA A 82 -4.55 2.45 1.93
N GLU A 83 -5.71 2.69 1.30
CA GLU A 83 -6.28 4.03 1.15
C GLU A 83 -6.67 4.65 2.49
N HIS A 84 -7.27 3.87 3.39
CA HIS A 84 -7.61 4.33 4.73
C HIS A 84 -6.37 4.63 5.56
N ALA A 85 -5.35 3.75 5.52
CA ALA A 85 -4.08 3.95 6.21
C ALA A 85 -3.37 5.21 5.71
N LEU A 86 -3.28 5.38 4.38
CA LEU A 86 -2.66 6.55 3.76
C LEU A 86 -3.38 7.85 4.14
N ARG A 87 -4.72 7.85 4.08
CA ARG A 87 -5.53 9.02 4.44
C ARG A 87 -5.33 9.39 5.90
N LYS A 88 -5.35 8.41 6.80
CA LYS A 88 -5.15 8.62 8.24
C LYS A 88 -3.76 9.18 8.53
N LEU A 89 -2.72 8.61 7.93
CA LEU A 89 -1.34 9.05 8.09
C LEU A 89 -1.15 10.51 7.64
N VAL A 90 -1.66 10.85 6.44
CA VAL A 90 -1.58 12.21 5.91
C VAL A 90 -2.38 13.19 6.77
N GLN A 91 -3.58 12.81 7.21
CA GLN A 91 -4.39 13.67 8.10
C GLN A 91 -3.70 13.90 9.44
N GLN A 92 -3.10 12.87 10.04
CA GLN A 92 -2.30 13.01 11.25
C GLN A 92 -1.12 13.96 11.04
N GLY A 93 -0.38 13.81 9.94
CA GLY A 93 0.71 14.72 9.60
C GLY A 93 0.27 16.17 9.44
N ILE A 94 -0.88 16.41 8.79
CA ILE A 94 -1.47 17.76 8.65
C ILE A 94 -1.82 18.34 10.02
N TRP A 95 -2.49 17.57 10.88
CA TRP A 95 -2.85 18.04 12.23
C TRP A 95 -1.62 18.35 13.09
N MET A 96 -0.59 17.50 13.03
CA MET A 96 0.68 17.75 13.71
C MET A 96 1.34 19.04 13.21
N GLY A 97 1.37 19.25 11.90
CA GLY A 97 1.89 20.48 11.30
C GLY A 97 1.12 21.73 11.73
N LEU A 98 -0.21 21.69 11.70
CA LEU A 98 -1.04 22.82 12.12
C LEU A 98 -0.87 23.16 13.60
N ILE A 99 -0.86 22.15 14.47
CA ILE A 99 -0.63 22.34 15.91
C ILE A 99 0.79 22.89 16.15
N GLY A 100 1.80 22.33 15.46
CA GLY A 100 3.17 22.80 15.57
C GLY A 100 3.34 24.26 15.15
N ILE A 101 2.73 24.67 14.04
CA ILE A 101 2.71 26.07 13.59
C ILE A 101 2.01 26.95 14.62
N ALA A 102 0.87 26.52 15.17
CA ALA A 102 0.16 27.29 16.20
C ALA A 102 1.03 27.48 17.46
N LEU A 103 1.74 26.45 17.93
CA LEU A 103 2.67 26.56 19.06
C LEU A 103 3.80 27.55 18.79
N LEU A 104 4.38 27.51 17.58
CA LEU A 104 5.44 28.44 17.17
C LEU A 104 4.94 29.90 17.11
N LEU A 105 3.72 30.12 16.61
CA LEU A 105 3.11 31.45 16.58
C LEU A 105 2.85 31.97 18.00
N ILE A 106 2.34 31.12 18.90
CA ILE A 106 2.15 31.48 20.32
C ILE A 106 3.49 31.82 20.98
N ALA A 107 4.52 30.99 20.78
CA ALA A 107 5.84 31.25 21.33
C ALA A 107 6.45 32.56 20.80
N THR A 108 6.28 32.81 19.50
CA THR A 108 6.76 34.04 18.85
C THR A 108 6.05 35.26 19.41
N TYR A 109 4.73 35.19 19.59
CA TYR A 109 3.95 36.26 20.19
C TYR A 109 4.37 36.54 21.63
N MET A 110 4.62 35.49 22.43
CA MET A 110 5.10 35.65 23.81
C MET A 110 6.46 36.37 23.90
N VAL A 111 7.37 36.07 22.96
CA VAL A 111 8.66 36.75 22.86
C VAL A 111 8.48 38.20 22.41
N TYR A 112 7.59 38.45 21.44
CA TYR A 112 7.36 39.78 20.87
C TYR A 112 6.80 40.77 21.89
N GLU A 113 5.78 40.38 22.67
CA GLU A 113 5.22 41.20 23.75
C GLU A 113 6.14 41.33 24.97
N ALA A 114 7.32 40.69 24.92
CA ALA A 114 8.32 40.68 25.98
C ALA A 114 7.73 40.32 27.36
N PHE A 115 6.81 39.35 27.42
CA PHE A 115 6.15 38.95 28.66
C PHE A 115 7.19 38.66 29.76
N PRO A 116 7.29 39.52 30.78
CA PRO A 116 8.33 39.38 31.79
C PRO A 116 7.93 38.28 32.77
N GLY A 117 8.85 37.36 33.05
CA GLY A 117 8.68 36.36 34.10
C GLY A 117 9.30 35.01 33.77
N PHE A 118 9.89 34.37 34.78
CA PHE A 118 10.53 33.06 34.67
C PHE A 118 9.63 32.01 34.02
N LEU A 119 8.34 31.98 34.37
CA LEU A 119 7.37 31.03 33.80
C LEU A 119 7.12 31.28 32.32
N ALA A 120 6.99 32.54 31.89
CA ALA A 120 6.80 32.87 30.47
C ALA A 120 8.01 32.43 29.65
N THR A 121 9.23 32.73 30.13
CA THR A 121 10.47 32.27 29.51
C THR A 121 10.55 30.75 29.46
N ALA A 122 10.23 30.05 30.54
CA ALA A 122 10.26 28.59 30.59
C ALA A 122 9.28 27.96 29.59
N VAL A 123 8.07 28.49 29.48
CA VAL A 123 7.06 28.04 28.51
C VAL A 123 7.58 28.25 27.09
N THR A 124 8.09 29.43 26.74
CA THR A 124 8.65 29.71 25.41
C THR A 124 9.78 28.76 25.04
N VAL A 125 10.70 28.48 25.98
CA VAL A 125 11.84 27.57 25.79
C VAL A 125 11.39 26.14 25.48
N VAL A 126 10.19 25.72 25.92
CA VAL A 126 9.63 24.40 25.61
C VAL A 126 8.77 24.42 24.35
N LEU A 127 7.97 25.47 24.15
CA LEU A 127 7.06 25.58 23.01
C LEU A 127 7.82 25.64 21.67
N GLN A 128 8.96 26.33 21.62
CA GLN A 128 9.77 26.39 20.41
C GLN A 128 10.26 24.99 19.97
N PRO A 129 10.91 24.19 20.83
CA PRO A 129 11.30 22.83 20.49
C PRO A 129 10.11 21.92 20.15
N ALA A 130 9.03 21.99 20.93
CA ALA A 130 7.83 21.20 20.67
C ALA A 130 7.18 21.56 19.32
N GLY A 131 7.10 22.85 18.99
CA GLY A 131 6.51 23.36 17.76
C GLY A 131 7.28 22.91 16.52
N TRP A 132 8.61 23.10 16.48
CA TRP A 132 9.39 22.65 15.31
C TRP A 132 9.36 21.12 15.17
N PHE A 133 9.39 20.39 16.29
CA PHE A 133 9.34 18.94 16.28
C PHE A 133 8.03 18.44 15.68
N LEU A 134 6.89 19.00 16.09
CA LEU A 134 5.58 18.64 15.53
C LEU A 134 5.46 18.97 14.05
N VAL A 135 5.99 20.11 13.60
CA VAL A 135 6.02 20.47 12.18
C VAL A 135 6.85 19.46 11.40
N TRP A 136 8.06 19.14 11.85
CA TRP A 136 8.96 18.23 11.15
C TRP A 136 8.38 16.82 11.06
N ASN A 137 7.90 16.25 12.18
CA ASN A 137 7.26 14.92 12.15
C ASN A 137 5.99 14.92 11.29
N GLY A 138 5.22 16.02 11.30
CA GLY A 138 4.06 16.15 10.43
C GLY A 138 4.42 16.07 8.94
N LEU A 139 5.50 16.75 8.54
CA LEU A 139 6.04 16.69 7.18
C LEU A 139 6.62 15.29 6.88
N ASP A 140 7.27 14.66 7.84
CA ASP A 140 7.85 13.31 7.69
C ASP A 140 6.78 12.27 7.36
N ASN A 141 5.67 12.30 8.12
CA ASN A 141 4.49 11.47 7.85
C ASN A 141 3.92 11.70 6.44
N ILE A 142 3.88 12.97 5.99
CA ILE A 142 3.30 13.35 4.69
C ILE A 142 4.20 12.96 3.52
N PHE A 143 5.52 13.10 3.64
CA PHE A 143 6.42 12.94 2.50
C PHE A 143 7.15 11.60 2.47
N PHE A 144 7.64 11.13 3.62
CA PHE A 144 8.48 9.94 3.70
C PHE A 144 7.66 8.71 4.06
N GLU A 145 6.95 8.71 5.20
CA GLU A 145 6.17 7.53 5.61
C GLU A 145 5.03 7.21 4.62
N SER A 146 4.40 8.25 4.05
CA SER A 146 3.34 8.05 3.07
C SER A 146 3.81 7.42 1.75
N LYS A 147 5.11 7.48 1.43
CA LYS A 147 5.65 6.99 0.16
C LYS A 147 5.41 5.49 -0.02
N GLU A 148 5.64 4.71 1.03
CA GLU A 148 5.43 3.26 1.00
C GLU A 148 3.95 2.92 0.77
N LEU A 149 3.05 3.55 1.54
CA LEU A 149 1.61 3.37 1.39
C LEU A 149 1.08 3.85 0.03
N LYS A 150 1.66 4.91 -0.54
CA LYS A 150 1.33 5.38 -1.90
C LYS A 150 1.74 4.36 -2.96
N ASN A 151 2.92 3.77 -2.83
CA ASN A 151 3.39 2.73 -3.72
C ASN A 151 2.51 1.49 -3.61
N GLU A 152 2.19 1.06 -2.39
CA GLU A 152 1.28 -0.08 -2.14
C GLU A 152 -0.10 0.17 -2.73
N ARG A 153 -0.69 1.33 -2.47
CA ARG A 153 -1.96 1.76 -3.06
C ARG A 153 -1.91 1.75 -4.59
N SER A 154 -0.82 2.24 -5.18
CA SER A 154 -0.67 2.26 -6.64
C SER A 154 -0.59 0.86 -7.23
N PHE A 155 0.14 -0.05 -6.57
CA PHE A 155 0.20 -1.46 -6.94
C PHE A 155 -1.19 -2.10 -6.87
N LEU A 156 -1.85 -2.00 -5.72
CA LEU A 156 -3.16 -2.61 -5.50
C LEU A 156 -4.23 -2.05 -6.44
N GLY A 157 -4.21 -0.75 -6.74
CA GLY A 157 -5.13 -0.13 -7.69
C GLY A 157 -4.94 -0.68 -9.11
N LYS A 158 -3.70 -0.81 -9.57
CA LYS A 158 -3.40 -1.44 -10.87
C LYS A 158 -3.87 -2.89 -10.92
N MET A 159 -3.68 -3.66 -9.85
CA MET A 159 -4.09 -5.07 -9.77
C MET A 159 -5.59 -5.26 -9.63
N GLN A 160 -6.30 -4.33 -8.98
CA GLN A 160 -7.76 -4.37 -8.88
C GLN A 160 -8.42 -4.19 -10.26
N ASP A 161 -7.91 -3.25 -11.06
CA ASP A 161 -8.44 -2.94 -12.40
C ASP A 161 -7.91 -3.90 -13.49
N CYS A 162 -7.00 -4.82 -13.10
CA CYS A 162 -6.35 -5.75 -14.02
C CYS A 162 -7.32 -6.86 -14.48
N SER A 163 -7.24 -7.21 -15.77
CA SER A 163 -7.88 -8.43 -16.25
C SER A 163 -7.01 -9.65 -15.92
N ILE A 164 -7.60 -10.66 -15.27
CA ILE A 164 -6.91 -11.92 -14.92
C ILE A 164 -7.32 -12.98 -15.92
N GLN A 165 -6.35 -13.67 -16.51
CA GLN A 165 -6.59 -14.74 -17.49
C GLN A 165 -5.71 -15.95 -17.22
N PHE A 166 -6.31 -17.13 -17.17
CA PHE A 166 -5.58 -18.39 -17.16
C PHE A 166 -5.23 -18.82 -18.57
N ARG A 167 -3.94 -19.07 -18.79
CA ARG A 167 -3.40 -19.54 -20.06
C ARG A 167 -2.79 -20.91 -19.85
N SER A 168 -2.99 -21.77 -20.83
CA SER A 168 -2.37 -23.08 -20.85
C SER A 168 -0.99 -22.96 -21.46
N LEU A 169 -0.04 -23.68 -20.86
CA LEU A 169 1.20 -23.98 -21.54
C LEU A 169 0.95 -25.14 -22.48
N ASN A 170 0.72 -24.82 -23.76
CA ASN A 170 1.05 -25.81 -24.77
C ASN A 170 2.56 -26.05 -24.66
N SER A 171 2.95 -27.31 -24.54
CA SER A 171 4.32 -27.73 -24.74
C SER A 171 4.79 -27.29 -26.13
N ALA A 172 5.32 -26.07 -26.25
CA ALA A 172 6.29 -25.73 -27.28
C ALA A 172 7.59 -26.42 -26.81
N THR A 173 8.14 -27.43 -27.45
CA THR A 173 8.09 -27.88 -28.85
C THR A 173 8.34 -29.39 -28.89
N SER A 174 7.85 -30.04 -29.94
CA SER A 174 8.38 -31.34 -30.41
C SER A 174 9.89 -31.30 -30.64
#